data_AF-E6LET0-F1
#
_entry.id   AF-E6LET0-F1
#
_cell.length_a   1.000
_cell.length_b   1.000
_cell.length_c   1.000
_cell.angle_alpha   90.00
_cell.angle_beta   90.00
_cell.angle_gamma   90.00
#
_symmetry.space_group_name_H-M   'P 1'
#
loop_
_entity.id
_entity.type
_entity.pdbx_description
1 polymer ?
#
loop_
_entity_poly.entity_id
_entity_poly.type
_entity_poly.pdbx_seq_one_letter_code
_entity_poly.pdbx_strand_id
1 'polypeptide(L)' 'MSDYKYSIKNTKKIEREKLRDTALAYSALDVAMPSEDTMKLVEEYVDGNIEIVEILKIVIEKYHSSELES' A
#
# COMPACT_ATOMS: atom_id res chain seq x y z
N MET A 1 5.15 4.57 -15.23
CA MET A 1 6.02 3.65 -14.45
C MET A 1 5.54 2.21 -14.59
N SER A 2 5.18 1.76 -15.81
CA SER A 2 4.61 0.42 -15.98
C SER A 2 5.64 -0.68 -15.73
N ASP A 3 6.95 -0.41 -15.87
CA ASP A 3 8.01 -1.42 -15.66
C ASP A 3 8.47 -1.58 -14.20
N TYR A 4 7.74 -1.02 -13.24
CA TYR A 4 8.08 -1.17 -11.83
C TYR A 4 7.94 -2.63 -11.37
N LYS A 5 8.95 -3.14 -10.65
CA LYS A 5 9.01 -4.55 -10.19
C LYS A 5 7.74 -5.01 -9.47
N TYR A 6 7.10 -4.12 -8.72
CA TYR A 6 5.90 -4.44 -7.94
C TYR A 6 4.60 -4.01 -8.61
N SER A 7 4.61 -3.63 -9.90
CA SER A 7 3.35 -3.36 -10.63
C SER A 7 2.51 -4.63 -10.75
N ILE A 8 1.19 -4.47 -10.80
CA ILE A 8 0.24 -5.57 -11.00
C ILE A 8 0.59 -6.37 -12.25
N LYS A 9 0.98 -5.69 -13.35
CA LYS A 9 1.34 -6.36 -14.61
C LYS A 9 2.55 -7.30 -14.49
N ASN A 10 3.43 -7.04 -13.52
CA ASN A 10 4.70 -7.73 -13.33
C ASN A 10 4.67 -8.73 -12.17
N THR A 11 3.54 -8.86 -11.47
CA THR A 11 3.41 -9.67 -10.25
C THR A 11 2.19 -10.58 -10.31
N LYS A 12 2.27 -11.72 -9.63
CA LYS A 12 1.13 -12.58 -9.32
C LYS A 12 0.53 -12.16 -7.97
N LYS A 13 -0.75 -12.50 -7.75
CA LYS A 13 -1.44 -12.26 -6.48
C LYS A 13 -0.64 -12.74 -5.26
N ILE A 14 -0.11 -13.96 -5.32
CA ILE A 14 0.71 -14.54 -4.23
C ILE A 14 1.99 -13.75 -3.93
N GLU A 15 2.56 -13.06 -4.90
CA GLU A 15 3.74 -12.21 -4.69
C GLU A 15 3.35 -10.90 -4.00
N ARG A 16 2.16 -10.37 -4.32
CA ARG A 16 1.59 -9.19 -3.67
C ARG A 16 1.15 -9.49 -2.24
N GLU A 17 0.56 -10.66 -1.98
CA GLU A 17 0.25 -11.15 -0.62
C GLU A 17 1.52 -11.21 0.24
N LYS A 18 2.60 -11.80 -0.29
CA LYS A 18 3.90 -11.83 0.39
C LYS A 18 4.46 -10.43 0.66
N LEU A 19 4.28 -9.50 -0.27
CA LEU A 19 4.72 -8.12 -0.09
C LEU A 19 3.95 -7.42 1.04
N ARG A 20 2.61 -7.55 1.07
CA ARG A 20 1.76 -7.06 2.16
C ARG A 20 2.19 -7.65 3.51
N ASP A 21 2.32 -8.97 3.59
CA ASP A 21 2.64 -9.65 4.85
C ASP A 21 4.02 -9.25 5.37
N THR A 22 4.99 -9.07 4.46
CA THR A 22 6.32 -8.56 4.79
C THR A 22 6.25 -7.12 5.32
N ALA A 23 5.47 -6.25 4.69
CA ALA A 23 5.28 -4.87 5.14
C ALA A 23 4.61 -4.80 6.52
N LEU A 24 3.59 -5.63 6.76
CA LEU A 24 2.93 -5.75 8.07
C LEU A 24 3.87 -6.26 9.15
N ALA A 25 4.73 -7.23 8.84
CA ALA A 25 5.74 -7.71 9.77
C ALA A 25 6.70 -6.60 10.20
N TYR A 26 7.08 -5.69 9.29
CA TYR A 26 7.86 -4.50 9.66
C TYR A 26 7.08 -3.55 10.58
N SER A 27 5.77 -3.37 10.38
CA SER A 27 4.95 -2.56 11.30
C SER A 27 4.93 -3.11 12.72
N ALA A 28 5.01 -4.44 12.89
CA ALA A 28 5.06 -5.06 14.21
C ALA A 28 6.38 -4.82 14.99
N LEU A 29 7.43 -4.29 14.34
CA LEU A 29 8.76 -4.07 14.92
C LEU A 29 8.97 -2.68 15.54
N ASP A 30 7.90 -2.05 16.08
CA ASP A 30 7.89 -0.70 16.70
C ASP A 30 7.52 0.47 15.76
N VAL A 31 6.75 0.20 14.71
CA VAL A 31 6.13 1.25 13.87
C VAL A 31 4.61 1.26 14.11
N ALA A 32 3.98 2.43 14.03
CA ALA A 32 2.52 2.50 14.10
C ALA A 32 1.88 1.59 13.02
N MET A 33 0.87 0.83 13.42
CA MET A 33 0.08 0.03 12.47
C MET A 33 -0.55 0.95 11.42
N PRO A 34 -0.63 0.51 10.15
CA PRO A 34 -1.34 1.26 9.12
C PRO A 34 -2.82 1.43 9.50
N SER A 35 -3.42 2.55 9.09
CA SER A 35 -4.85 2.78 9.29
C SER A 35 -5.70 1.75 8.53
N GLU A 36 -6.95 1.53 8.97
CA GLU A 36 -7.87 0.62 8.27
C GLU A 36 -8.07 1.01 6.79
N ASP A 37 -8.14 2.29 6.48
CA ASP A 37 -8.25 2.77 5.09
C ASP A 37 -7.00 2.41 4.27
N THR A 38 -5.82 2.56 4.87
CA THR A 38 -4.55 2.16 4.22
C THR A 38 -4.55 0.66 3.97
N MET A 39 -5.02 -0.13 4.93
CA MET A 39 -5.12 -1.59 4.78
C MET A 39 -6.08 -1.99 3.65
N LYS A 40 -7.24 -1.35 3.53
CA LYS A 40 -8.18 -1.59 2.42
C LYS A 40 -7.53 -1.34 1.06
N LEU A 41 -6.79 -0.24 0.91
CA LEU A 41 -6.07 0.05 -0.33
C LEU A 41 -5.03 -1.04 -0.66
N VAL A 42 -4.30 -1.53 0.35
CA VAL A 42 -3.32 -2.60 0.15
C VAL A 42 -3.98 -3.91 -0.27
N GLU A 43 -5.16 -4.25 0.24
CA GLU A 43 -5.94 -5.41 -0.22
C GLU A 43 -6.39 -5.26 -1.68
N GLU A 44 -6.85 -4.07 -2.10
CA GLU A 44 -7.17 -3.80 -3.51
C GLU A 44 -5.94 -3.99 -4.42
N TYR A 45 -4.73 -3.66 -3.95
CA TYR A 45 -3.51 -3.96 -4.70
C TYR A 45 -3.22 -5.47 -4.78
N VAL A 46 -3.40 -6.20 -3.68
CA VAL A 46 -3.28 -7.67 -3.66
C VAL A 46 -4.22 -8.29 -4.71
N ASP A 47 -5.47 -7.85 -4.75
CA ASP A 47 -6.47 -8.30 -5.71
C ASP A 47 -6.19 -7.85 -7.15
N GLY A 48 -5.33 -6.84 -7.33
CA GLY A 48 -4.91 -6.34 -8.64
C GLY A 48 -5.86 -5.28 -9.21
N ASN A 49 -6.62 -4.60 -8.34
CA ASN A 49 -7.58 -3.56 -8.71
C ASN A 49 -6.95 -2.17 -8.74
N ILE A 50 -5.88 -1.93 -7.97
CA ILE A 50 -5.18 -0.64 -7.88
C ILE A 50 -3.66 -0.82 -7.90
N GLU A 51 -2.95 0.06 -8.60
CA GLU A 51 -1.48 0.01 -8.63
C GLU A 51 -0.87 0.54 -7.32
N ILE A 52 0.25 -0.06 -6.87
CA ILE A 52 0.92 0.35 -5.63
C ILE A 52 1.36 1.83 -5.65
N VAL A 53 1.66 2.38 -6.83
CA VAL A 53 2.01 3.79 -7.00
C VAL A 53 0.82 4.73 -6.84
N GLU A 54 -0.40 4.25 -7.07
CA GLU A 54 -1.63 5.02 -6.84
C GLU A 54 -1.96 5.04 -5.34
N ILE A 55 -1.78 3.91 -4.65
CA ILE A 55 -1.89 3.85 -3.18
C ILE A 55 -0.96 4.86 -2.52
N LEU A 56 0.31 4.92 -2.96
CA LEU A 56 1.29 5.87 -2.41
C LEU A 56 0.80 7.32 -2.53
N LYS A 57 0.23 7.70 -3.68
CA LYS A 57 -0.32 9.05 -3.88
C LYS A 57 -1.48 9.33 -2.93
N ILE A 58 -2.45 8.42 -2.86
CA ILE A 58 -3.63 8.55 -1.98
C ILE A 58 -3.20 8.72 -0.53
N VAL A 59 -2.23 7.92 -0.07
CA VAL A 59 -1.73 7.99 1.31
C VAL A 59 -1.03 9.32 1.58
N ILE A 60 -0.15 9.78 0.67
CA ILE A 60 0.53 11.08 0.81
C ILE A 60 -0.48 12.23 0.84
N GLU A 61 -1.47 12.22 -0.05
CA GLU A 61 -2.53 13.23 -0.09
C GLU A 61 -3.34 13.25 1.20
N LYS A 62 -3.68 12.06 1.75
CA LYS A 62 -4.38 11.96 3.04
C LYS A 62 -3.59 12.63 4.17
N TYR A 63 -2.28 12.43 4.23
CA TYR A 63 -1.44 13.09 5.24
C TYR A 63 -1.37 14.61 5.02
N HIS A 64 -1.19 15.08 3.80
CA HIS A 64 -1.19 16.52 3.50
C HIS A 64 -2.52 17.20 3.84
N SER A 65 -3.66 16.55 3.56
CA SER A 65 -4.98 17.09 3.93
C SER A 65 -5.19 17.07 5.44
N SER A 66 -4.69 16.06 6.16
CA SER A 66 -4.81 15.99 7.62
C SER A 66 -3.97 17.05 8.35
N GLU A 67 -2.86 17.48 7.76
CA GLU A 67 -1.97 18.54 8.28
C GLU A 67 -2.55 19.96 8.08
N LEU A 68 -3.53 20.10 7.19
CA LEU A 68 -4.21 21.38 6.88
C LEU A 68 -5.49 21.59 7.70
N GLU A 69 -6.03 20.54 8.33
CA GLU A 69 -7.20 20.62 9.24
C GLU A 69 -6.82 20.65 10.73
N SER A 70 -5.52 20.55 11.06
CA SER A 70 -4.96 20.64 12.41
C SER A 70 -4.42 22.02 12.74
#